data_AF-A0A820A5Z9-F1
#
_entry.id   AF-A0A820A5Z9-F1
#
_cell.length_a   1.000
_cell.length_b   1.000
_cell.length_c   1.000
_cell.angle_alpha   90.00
_cell.angle_beta   90.00
_cell.angle_gamma   90.00
#
_symmetry.space_group_name_H-M   'P 1'
#
loop_
_entity.id
_entity.type
_entity.pdbx_description
1 polymer ?
#
loop_
_entity_poly.entity_id
_entity_poly.type
_entity_poly.pdbx_seq_one_letter_code
_entity_poly.pdbx_strand_id
1 'polypeptide(L)' 'MYNEFKQYANEDTKIDQRHMNELYGVECLFRFYTYDLEKHFRQHVFEDFQQETLCDHEAGQLYGLEKFLAFLKYSRQKPK' A
#
# COMPACT_ATOMS: atom_id res chain seq x y z
N MET A 1 -3.49 -1.77 -16.04
CA MET A 1 -2.78 -2.69 -15.13
C MET A 1 -2.65 -2.16 -13.69
N TYR A 2 -1.90 -1.07 -13.39
CA TYR A 2 -1.77 -0.56 -12.00
C TYR A 2 -3.11 -0.15 -11.38
N ASN A 3 -3.91 0.66 -12.07
CA ASN A 3 -5.21 1.11 -11.56
C ASN A 3 -6.18 -0.05 -11.34
N GLU A 4 -6.18 -1.05 -12.24
CA GLU A 4 -7.00 -2.25 -12.10
C GLU A 4 -6.53 -3.08 -10.90
N PHE A 5 -5.23 -3.26 -10.71
CA PHE A 5 -4.67 -3.97 -9.56
C PHE A 5 -5.03 -3.30 -8.23
N LYS A 6 -4.88 -1.97 -8.14
CA LYS A 6 -5.31 -1.18 -6.98
C LYS A 6 -6.81 -1.33 -6.72
N GLN A 7 -7.63 -1.27 -7.77
CA GLN A 7 -9.08 -1.45 -7.64
C GLN A 7 -9.44 -2.83 -7.09
N TYR A 8 -8.90 -3.91 -7.67
CA TYR A 8 -9.17 -5.27 -7.22
C TYR A 8 -8.69 -5.52 -5.79
N ALA A 9 -7.50 -5.04 -5.40
CA ALA A 9 -7.00 -5.15 -4.03
C ALA A 9 -7.93 -4.46 -3.01
N ASN A 10 -8.47 -3.30 -3.37
CA ASN A 10 -9.38 -2.54 -2.50
C ASN A 10 -10.79 -3.14 -2.46
N GLU A 11 -11.24 -3.79 -3.54
CA GLU A 11 -12.50 -4.55 -3.56
C GLU A 11 -12.42 -5.81 -2.70
N ASP A 12 -11.32 -6.54 -2.76
CA ASP A 12 -11.04 -7.75 -1.97
C ASP A 12 -11.12 -7.45 -0.46
N THR A 13 -10.49 -6.35 -0.04
CA THR A 13 -10.50 -5.88 1.36
C THR A 13 -11.90 -5.56 1.88
N LYS A 14 -12.81 -5.05 1.04
CA LYS A 14 -14.19 -4.74 1.42
C LYS A 14 -15.06 -5.99 1.58
N ILE A 15 -14.76 -7.03 0.82
CA ILE A 15 -15.46 -8.32 0.89
C ILE A 15 -14.99 -9.08 2.13
N ASP A 16 -13.69 -9.02 2.42
CA ASP A 16 -13.03 -9.85 3.43
C ASP A 16 -13.13 -9.32 4.87
N GLN A 17 -13.65 -8.11 5.11
CA GLN A 17 -14.01 -7.66 6.47
C GLN A 17 -14.99 -8.60 7.21
N ARG A 18 -15.64 -9.52 6.49
CA ARG A 18 -16.56 -10.52 7.04
C ARG A 18 -15.91 -11.86 7.36
N HIS A 19 -14.77 -12.18 6.75
CA HIS A 19 -14.06 -13.44 6.94
C HIS A 19 -12.64 -13.13 7.42
N MET A 20 -12.33 -13.56 8.63
CA MET A 20 -10.99 -13.43 9.15
C MET A 20 -10.07 -14.26 8.23
N ASN A 21 -9.23 -13.61 7.41
CA ASN A 21 -7.82 -13.95 7.14
C ASN A 21 -7.31 -13.97 5.67
N GLU A 22 -7.80 -13.16 4.72
CA GLU A 22 -7.17 -13.05 3.38
C GLU A 22 -7.05 -11.61 2.83
N LEU A 23 -6.41 -10.68 3.55
CA LEU A 23 -6.00 -9.33 3.07
C LEU A 23 -4.87 -9.35 2.00
N TYR A 24 -4.71 -10.46 1.28
CA TYR A 24 -3.57 -10.72 0.40
C TYR A 24 -3.44 -9.69 -0.73
N GLY A 25 -4.56 -9.20 -1.26
CA GLY A 25 -4.58 -8.16 -2.29
C GLY A 25 -3.92 -6.85 -1.83
N VAL A 26 -4.29 -6.36 -0.65
CA VAL A 26 -3.71 -5.14 -0.07
C VAL A 26 -2.27 -5.33 0.37
N GLU A 27 -1.92 -6.50 0.92
CA GLU A 27 -0.51 -6.81 1.21
C GLU A 27 0.37 -6.75 -0.04
N CYS A 28 -0.12 -7.29 -1.16
CA CYS A 28 0.58 -7.23 -2.44
C CYS A 28 0.68 -5.79 -2.96
N LEU A 29 -0.36 -4.98 -2.77
CA LEU A 29 -0.36 -3.56 -3.15
C LEU A 29 0.71 -2.77 -2.38
N PHE A 30 0.80 -2.96 -1.06
CA PHE A 30 1.82 -2.31 -0.25
C PHE A 30 3.24 -2.78 -0.59
N ARG A 31 3.44 -4.08 -0.87
CA ARG A 31 4.74 -4.57 -1.36
C ARG A 31 5.10 -3.93 -2.70
N PHE A 32 4.14 -3.82 -3.62
CA PHE A 32 4.35 -3.16 -4.91
C PHE A 32 4.83 -1.72 -4.72
N TYR A 33 4.18 -0.93 -3.86
CA TYR A 33 4.61 0.44 -3.57
C TYR A 33 6.05 0.50 -3.08
N THR A 34 6.42 -0.33 -2.11
CA THR A 34 7.79 -0.31 -1.55
C THR A 34 8.86 -0.60 -2.60
N TYR A 35 8.71 -1.68 -3.38
CA TYR A 35 9.72 -2.08 -4.36
C TYR A 35 9.78 -1.15 -5.57
N ASP A 36 8.62 -0.69 -6.04
CA ASP A 36 8.54 0.13 -7.22
C ASP A 36 9.14 1.52 -6.96
N LEU A 37 8.76 2.15 -5.84
CA LEU A 37 9.27 3.46 -5.45
C LEU A 37 10.76 3.43 -5.07
N GLU A 38 11.27 2.31 -4.56
CA GLU A 38 12.70 2.14 -4.28
C GLU A 38 13.52 2.14 -5.57
N LYS A 39 13.02 1.46 -6.62
CA LYS A 39 13.70 1.38 -7.92
C LYS A 39 13.51 2.64 -8.77
N HIS A 40 12.28 3.14 -8.87
CA HIS A 40 11.90 4.31 -9.65
C HIS A 40 10.93 5.16 -8.85
N PHE A 41 11.41 6.25 -8.26
CA PHE A 41 10.54 7.14 -7.53
C PHE A 41 9.54 7.83 -8.47
N ARG A 42 8.25 7.60 -8.24
CA ARG A 42 7.14 8.18 -8.98
C ARG A 42 6.23 8.90 -8.00
N GLN A 43 6.13 10.21 -8.12
CA GLN A 43 5.38 11.03 -7.16
C GLN A 43 3.91 10.60 -7.04
N HIS A 44 3.20 10.34 -8.14
CA HIS A 44 1.80 9.89 -8.10
C HIS A 44 1.63 8.55 -7.34
N VAL A 45 2.57 7.61 -7.50
CA VAL A 45 2.54 6.33 -6.79
C VAL A 45 2.84 6.53 -5.30
N PHE A 46 3.69 7.48 -4.96
CA PHE A 46 3.96 7.85 -3.57
C PHE A 46 2.75 8.51 -2.90
N GLU A 47 2.06 9.41 -3.60
CA GLU A 47 0.80 10.01 -3.14
C GLU A 47 -0.28 8.95 -2.94
N ASP A 48 -0.42 8.00 -3.88
CA ASP A 48 -1.29 6.84 -3.72
C ASP A 48 -0.91 6.01 -2.48
N PHE A 49 0.37 5.72 -2.28
CA PHE A 49 0.85 4.98 -1.12
C PHE A 49 0.48 5.69 0.20
N GLN A 50 0.65 7.02 0.27
CA GLN A 50 0.24 7.81 1.43
C GLN A 50 -1.27 7.69 1.70
N GLN A 51 -2.10 7.82 0.67
CA GLN A 51 -3.56 7.73 0.81
C GLN A 51 -4.00 6.33 1.25
N GLU A 52 -3.47 5.27 0.63
CA GLU A 52 -3.82 3.89 1.02
C GLU A 52 -3.36 3.58 2.46
N THR A 53 -2.20 4.08 2.89
CA THR A 53 -1.74 3.93 4.29
C THR A 53 -2.65 4.66 5.28
N LEU A 54 -3.16 5.84 4.93
CA LEU A 54 -4.13 6.56 5.77
C LEU A 54 -5.44 5.77 5.87
N CYS A 55 -5.97 5.29 4.75
CA CYS A 55 -7.17 4.45 4.72
C CYS A 55 -7.01 3.17 5.56
N ASP A 56 -5.86 2.49 5.44
CA ASP A 56 -5.53 1.27 6.22
C ASP A 56 -5.52 1.57 7.73
N HIS A 57 -4.90 2.68 8.13
CA HIS A 57 -4.87 3.14 9.51
C HIS A 57 -6.25 3.53 10.04
N GLU A 58 -7.06 4.24 9.26
CA GLU A 58 -8.44 4.59 9.62
C GLU A 58 -9.35 3.36 9.75
N ALA A 59 -9.06 2.30 8.98
CA ALA A 59 -9.72 1.00 9.10
C ALA A 59 -9.21 0.16 10.28
N GLY A 60 -8.25 0.66 11.07
CA GLY A 60 -7.67 -0.02 12.24
C GLY A 60 -6.62 -1.07 11.90
N GLN A 61 -6.13 -1.12 10.65
CA GLN A 61 -5.05 -1.98 10.23
C GLN A 61 -3.70 -1.25 10.36
N LEU A 62 -2.63 -2.00 10.67
CA LEU A 62 -1.30 -1.42 10.88
C LEU A 62 -0.30 -1.78 9.78
N TYR A 63 -0.69 -2.66 8.86
CA TYR A 63 0.23 -3.22 7.87
C TYR A 63 0.74 -2.17 6.90
N GLY A 64 -0.15 -1.32 6.38
CA GLY A 64 0.21 -0.22 5.50
C GLY A 64 1.16 0.75 6.16
N LEU A 65 0.96 1.02 7.46
CA LEU A 65 1.81 1.90 8.25
C LEU A 65 3.22 1.32 8.45
N GLU A 66 3.32 0.03 8.76
CA GLU A 66 4.62 -0.65 8.89
C GLU A 66 5.41 -0.62 7.58
N LYS A 67 4.74 -0.86 6.44
CA LYS A 67 5.39 -0.81 5.12
C LYS A 67 5.81 0.60 4.74
N PHE A 68 4.99 1.60 5.05
CA PHE A 68 5.33 3.00 4.81
C PHE A 68 6.54 3.43 5.66
N LEU A 69 6.57 3.07 6.94
CA LEU A 69 7.71 3.33 7.82
C LEU A 69 8.98 2.63 7.33
N ALA A 70 8.87 1.36 6.89
CA ALA A 70 9.99 0.64 6.31
C ALA A 70 10.52 1.34 5.05
N PHE A 71 9.64 1.80 4.17
CA PHE A 71 10.03 2.57 3.00
C PHE A 71 10.80 3.84 3.40
N LEU A 72 10.28 4.66 4.33
CA LEU A 72 10.98 5.87 4.77
C LEU A 72 12.34 5.59 5.43
N LYS A 73 12.47 4.46 6.13
CA LYS A 73 13.69 4.07 6.83
C LYS A 73 14.77 3.54 5.88
N TYR A 74 14.39 2.72 4.89
CA TYR A 74 15.33 1.99 4.05
C TYR A 74 15.47 2.56 2.63
N SER A 75 14.48 3.30 2.14
CA SER A 75 14.53 3.89 0.80
C SER A 75 15.63 4.93 0.72
N ARG A 76 16.49 4.77 -0.28
CA ARG A 76 17.50 5.77 -0.66
C ARG A 76 16.90 6.92 -1.47
N GLN A 77 15.66 6.74 -1.95
CA GLN A 77 14.93 7.75 -2.72
C GLN A 77 14.06 8.55 -1.75
N LYS A 78 14.48 9.78 -1.48
CA LYS A 78 13.68 10.71 -0.67
C LYS A 78 12.77 11.51 -1.60
N PRO A 79 11.49 11.69 -1.25
CA PRO A 79 10.67 12.70 -1.92
C PRO A 79 11.41 14.04 -1.80
N LYS A 80 11.54 14.75 -2.92
CA LYS A 80 12.13 16.09 -2.97
C LYS A 80 11.16 17.14 -2.45
#